data_AF-A0A7W7AE62-F1
#
_entry.id   AF-A0A7W7AE62-F1
#
_cell.length_a   1.000
_cell.length_b   1.000
_cell.length_c   1.000
_cell.angle_alpha   90.00
_cell.angle_beta   90.00
_cell.angle_gamma   90.00
#
_symmetry.space_group_name_H-M   'P 1'
#
loop_
_entity.id
_entity.type
_entity.pdbx_description
1 polymer ?
#
loop_
_entity_poly.entity_id
_entity_poly.type
_entity_poly.pdbx_seq_one_letter_code
_entity_poly.pdbx_strand_id
1 'polypeptide(L)'
;MKPEVRRVFDANFEVYVVRKVWRQMQREGFDIARCSVGRLMRDLGRQGVIRGKPVKTTISDKAAACPLDQVTRQFHAPAPNMLWVSDFIDVATWSGFVYAAFVIDAWACYILG
;
A
#
# COMPACT_ATOMS: atom_id res chain seq x y z
N MET A 1 13.26 -23.59 -5.92
CA MET A 1 12.67 -22.30 -5.49
C MET A 1 12.22 -22.25 -4.03
N LYS A 2 11.45 -23.23 -3.49
CA LYS A 2 11.09 -23.26 -2.04
C LYS A 2 12.29 -23.11 -1.08
N PRO A 3 13.43 -23.80 -1.25
CA PRO A 3 14.58 -23.64 -0.36
C PRO A 3 15.19 -22.23 -0.39
N GLU A 4 15.25 -21.58 -1.57
CA GLU A 4 15.75 -20.20 -1.68
C GLU A 4 14.83 -19.19 -1.00
N VAL A 5 13.51 -19.31 -1.19
CA VAL A 5 12.52 -18.48 -0.49
C VAL A 5 12.67 -18.63 1.02
N ARG A 6 12.85 -19.87 1.50
CA ARG A 6 13.10 -20.17 2.91
C ARG A 6 14.40 -19.55 3.40
N ARG A 7 15.51 -19.72 2.69
CA ARG A 7 16.82 -19.17 3.05
C ARG A 7 16.75 -17.65 3.18
N VAL A 8 16.18 -16.96 2.18
CA VAL A 8 16.03 -15.50 2.20
C VAL A 8 15.16 -15.07 3.38
N PHE A 9 14.08 -15.79 3.69
CA PHE A 9 13.22 -15.45 4.81
C PHE A 9 13.89 -15.67 6.17
N ASP A 10 14.57 -16.82 6.36
CA ASP A 10 15.27 -17.19 7.59
C ASP A 10 16.47 -16.26 7.84
N ALA A 11 17.23 -15.90 6.79
CA ALA A 11 18.34 -14.95 6.88
C ALA A 11 17.89 -13.51 7.22
N ASN A 12 16.61 -13.19 7.07
CA ASN A 12 16.03 -11.88 7.37
C ASN A 12 15.14 -11.91 8.63
N PHE A 13 15.48 -12.77 9.59
CA PHE A 13 14.82 -12.89 10.89
C PHE A 13 13.31 -13.10 10.81
N GLU A 14 12.83 -13.72 9.72
CA GLU A 14 11.40 -13.96 9.49
C GLU A 14 10.54 -12.67 9.39
N VAL A 15 11.17 -11.51 9.25
CA VAL A 15 10.48 -10.21 9.17
C VAL A 15 9.98 -9.92 7.75
N TYR A 16 10.62 -10.50 6.74
CA TYR A 16 10.34 -10.12 5.36
C TYR A 16 8.98 -10.63 4.87
N VAL A 17 8.07 -9.71 4.58
CA VAL A 17 6.85 -9.99 3.81
C VAL A 17 7.17 -10.32 2.35
N VAL A 18 6.19 -10.91 1.63
CA VAL A 18 6.31 -11.34 0.22
C VAL A 18 7.05 -10.35 -0.68
N ARG A 19 6.74 -9.05 -0.57
CA ARG A 19 7.37 -8.00 -1.39
C ARG A 19 8.87 -7.88 -1.12
N LYS A 20 9.31 -7.99 0.14
CA LYS A 20 10.71 -7.88 0.53
C LYS A 20 11.49 -9.13 0.13
N VAL A 21 10.92 -10.32 0.33
CA VAL A 21 11.51 -11.58 -0.16
C VAL A 21 11.67 -11.54 -1.68
N TRP A 22 10.63 -11.15 -2.41
CA TRP A 22 10.67 -11.03 -3.87
C TRP A 22 11.75 -10.06 -4.35
N ARG A 23 11.85 -8.85 -3.75
CA ARG A 23 12.91 -7.89 -4.09
C ARG A 23 14.31 -8.43 -3.78
N GLN A 24 14.47 -9.15 -2.68
CA GLN A 24 15.75 -9.74 -2.33
C GLN A 24 16.14 -10.84 -3.33
N MET A 25 15.20 -11.70 -3.72
CA MET A 25 15.42 -12.70 -4.76
C MET A 25 15.79 -12.07 -6.11
N GLN A 26 15.14 -10.97 -6.50
CA GLN A 26 15.51 -10.24 -7.73
C GLN A 26 16.94 -9.68 -7.67
N ARG A 27 17.37 -9.16 -6.51
CA ARG A 27 18.76 -8.67 -6.34
C ARG A 27 19.80 -9.80 -6.42
N GLU A 28 19.41 -11.00 -6.01
CA GLU A 28 20.24 -12.20 -6.11
C GLU A 28 20.17 -12.86 -7.50
N GLY A 29 19.49 -12.24 -8.46
CA GLY A 29 19.45 -12.68 -9.87
C GLY A 29 18.35 -13.68 -10.21
N PHE A 30 17.40 -13.94 -9.30
CA PHE A 30 16.29 -14.84 -9.60
C PHE A 30 15.19 -14.12 -10.39
N ASP A 31 14.88 -14.63 -11.59
CA ASP A 31 13.70 -14.23 -12.35
C ASP A 31 12.46 -14.97 -11.83
N ILE A 32 11.80 -14.38 -10.83
CA ILE A 32 10.59 -14.94 -10.24
C ILE A 32 9.52 -13.87 -10.09
N ALA A 33 8.30 -14.20 -10.51
CA ALA A 33 7.14 -13.34 -10.31
C ALA A 33 6.78 -13.22 -8.81
N ARG A 34 6.35 -12.02 -8.40
CA ARG A 34 5.90 -11.74 -7.03
C ARG A 34 4.81 -12.71 -6.54
N CYS A 35 3.87 -13.05 -7.42
CA CYS A 35 2.79 -13.99 -7.10
C CYS A 35 3.31 -15.40 -6.81
N SER A 36 4.36 -15.84 -7.51
CA SER A 36 5.03 -17.12 -7.26
C SER A 36 5.71 -17.14 -5.90
N VAL A 37 6.43 -16.09 -5.52
CA VAL A 37 7.00 -15.96 -4.16
C VAL A 37 5.89 -16.03 -3.10
N GLY A 38 4.77 -15.34 -3.32
CA GLY A 38 3.63 -15.38 -2.41
C GLY A 38 3.02 -16.76 -2.25
N ARG A 39 2.87 -17.52 -3.34
CA ARG A 39 2.41 -18.93 -3.31
C ARG A 39 3.40 -19.81 -2.56
N LEU A 40 4.70 -19.69 -2.84
CA LEU A 40 5.75 -20.48 -2.18
C LEU A 40 5.82 -20.19 -0.68
N MET A 41 5.69 -18.92 -0.26
CA MET A 41 5.64 -18.56 1.17
C MET A 41 4.40 -19.14 1.85
N ARG A 42 3.23 -19.11 1.18
CA ARG A 42 1.99 -19.72 1.68
C ARG A 42 2.13 -21.24 1.85
N ASP A 43 2.67 -21.93 0.85
CA ASP A 43 2.93 -23.37 0.92
C ASP A 43 3.89 -23.74 2.05
N LEU A 44 4.82 -22.85 2.40
CA LEU A 44 5.77 -23.04 3.50
C LEU A 44 5.20 -22.62 4.86
N GLY A 45 3.97 -22.12 4.93
CA GLY A 45 3.38 -21.58 6.16
C GLY A 45 4.09 -20.33 6.69
N ARG A 46 4.85 -19.61 5.86
CA ARG A 46 5.66 -18.45 6.26
C ARG A 46 4.92 -17.15 6.05
N GLN A 47 4.86 -16.33 7.08
CA GLN A 47 4.27 -15.00 7.05
C GLN A 47 5.26 -13.99 7.65
N GLY A 48 5.61 -12.97 6.88
CA GLY A 48 6.46 -11.89 7.37
C GLY A 48 5.76 -11.03 8.41
N VAL A 49 6.55 -10.43 9.29
CA VAL A 49 6.06 -9.55 10.36
C VAL A 49 5.70 -8.17 9.82
N ILE A 50 4.53 -7.67 10.21
CA ILE A 50 4.09 -6.28 9.99
C ILE A 50 4.15 -5.58 11.35
N ARG A 51 4.68 -4.36 11.39
CA ARG A 51 4.66 -3.54 12.61
C ARG A 51 3.24 -3.06 12.86
N GLY A 52 2.77 -3.24 14.09
CA GLY A 52 1.43 -2.81 14.52
C GLY A 52 0.32 -3.78 14.12
N LYS A 53 -0.87 -3.56 14.68
CA LYS A 53 -2.08 -4.30 14.32
C LYS A 53 -2.52 -3.88 12.91
N PRO A 54 -2.91 -4.80 12.02
CA PRO A 54 -3.60 -4.41 10.80
C PRO A 54 -4.91 -3.71 11.18
N VAL A 55 -4.95 -2.39 10.97
CA VAL A 55 -6.15 -1.58 11.19
C VAL A 55 -6.89 -1.47 9.88
N LYS A 56 -8.16 -1.89 9.87
CA LYS A 56 -9.08 -1.61 8.78
C LYS A 56 -9.88 -0.38 9.18
N THR A 57 -9.49 0.79 8.70
CA THR A 57 -10.14 2.06 9.05
C THR A 57 -11.54 2.17 8.46
N THR A 58 -11.72 1.68 7.23
CA THR A 58 -12.98 1.84 6.48
C THR A 58 -13.62 0.50 6.18
N ILE A 59 -14.88 0.33 6.59
CA ILE A 59 -15.74 -0.76 6.14
C ILE A 59 -16.72 -0.15 5.15
N SER A 60 -16.55 -0.47 3.86
CA SER A 60 -17.47 -0.01 2.82
C SER A 60 -18.87 -0.56 3.08
N ASP A 61 -19.85 0.33 3.18
CA ASP A 61 -21.25 -0.04 3.06
C ASP A 61 -21.57 -0.24 1.58
N LYS A 62 -22.04 -1.44 1.22
CA LYS A 62 -22.40 -1.79 -0.16
C LYS A 62 -23.82 -1.36 -0.53
N ALA A 63 -24.67 -1.08 0.47
CA ALA A 63 -26.03 -0.62 0.26
C ALA A 63 -26.10 0.90 0.03
N ALA A 64 -25.08 1.64 0.48
CA ALA A 64 -24.96 3.06 0.22
C ALA A 64 -24.73 3.35 -1.27
N ALA A 65 -25.36 4.41 -1.78
CA ALA A 65 -25.13 4.86 -3.15
C ALA A 65 -23.66 5.28 -3.32
N CYS A 66 -23.01 4.72 -4.34
CA CYS A 66 -21.64 5.11 -4.67
C CYS A 66 -21.65 6.54 -5.22
N PRO A 67 -20.84 7.47 -4.69
CA PRO A 67 -20.73 8.82 -5.23
C PRO A 67 -20.36 8.78 -6.71
N LEU A 68 -20.90 9.69 -7.50
CA LEU A 68 -20.54 9.80 -8.91
C LEU A 68 -19.07 10.19 -9.04
N ASP A 69 -18.36 9.48 -9.92
CA ASP A 69 -17.00 9.83 -10.32
C ASP A 69 -17.05 11.07 -11.23
N GLN A 70 -16.76 12.23 -10.65
CA GLN A 70 -16.82 13.51 -11.36
C GLN A 70 -15.77 13.65 -12.46
N VAL A 71 -14.71 12.84 -12.44
CA VAL A 71 -13.59 12.92 -13.39
C VAL A 71 -13.46 11.69 -14.29
N THR A 72 -14.36 10.72 -14.18
CA THR A 72 -14.33 9.49 -14.99
C THR A 72 -12.94 8.82 -14.96
N ARG A 73 -12.34 8.72 -13.76
CA ARG A 73 -10.99 8.20 -13.50
C ARG A 73 -9.84 8.94 -14.21
N GLN A 74 -10.05 10.16 -14.70
CA GLN A 74 -9.02 11.00 -15.29
C GLN A 74 -8.43 11.97 -14.25
N PHE A 75 -7.40 11.52 -13.52
CA PHE A 75 -6.74 12.31 -12.47
C PHE A 75 -5.58 13.17 -12.99
N HIS A 76 -5.65 13.58 -14.26
CA HIS A 76 -4.63 14.42 -14.89
C HIS A 76 -5.26 15.76 -15.28
N ALA A 77 -4.74 16.87 -14.73
CA ALA A 77 -5.11 18.21 -15.16
C ALA A 77 -4.08 18.74 -16.18
N PRO A 78 -4.47 19.55 -17.18
CA PRO A 78 -3.53 20.12 -18.16
C PRO A 78 -2.81 21.38 -17.66
N ALA A 79 -3.33 22.03 -16.62
CA ALA A 79 -2.78 23.24 -16.01
C ALA A 79 -3.12 23.31 -14.50
N PRO A 80 -2.42 24.14 -13.71
CA PRO A 80 -2.76 24.39 -12.31
C PRO A 80 -4.21 24.88 -12.14
N ASN A 81 -4.80 24.60 -10.98
CA ASN A 81 -6.14 25.05 -10.56
C ASN A 81 -7.30 24.59 -11.45
N MET A 82 -7.12 23.50 -12.20
CA MET A 82 -8.18 22.90 -13.03
C MET A 82 -8.82 21.65 -12.41
N LEU A 83 -8.10 20.95 -11.54
CA LEU A 83 -8.60 19.78 -10.84
C LEU A 83 -7.99 19.72 -9.44
N TRP A 84 -8.86 19.63 -8.44
CA TRP A 84 -8.47 19.44 -7.04
C TRP A 84 -8.95 18.10 -6.53
N VAL A 85 -8.11 17.44 -5.75
CA VAL A 85 -8.42 16.17 -5.08
C VAL A 85 -8.34 16.39 -3.59
N SER A 86 -9.36 15.94 -2.86
CA SER A 86 -9.32 15.93 -1.40
C SER A 86 -8.87 14.57 -0.87
N ASP A 87 -7.99 14.57 0.11
CA ASP A 87 -7.62 13.37 0.87
C ASP A 87 -7.89 13.58 2.36
N PHE A 88 -8.22 12.49 3.07
CA PHE A 88 -8.38 12.48 4.51
C PHE A 88 -7.40 11.47 5.10
N ILE A 89 -6.53 11.96 5.97
CA ILE A 89 -5.56 11.13 6.67
C ILE A 89 -5.73 11.22 8.17
N ASP A 90 -5.34 10.10 8.73
CA ASP A 90 -5.58 9.63 10.04
C ASP A 90 -4.26 9.85 10.82
N VAL A 91 -4.16 10.91 11.63
CA VAL A 91 -2.90 11.34 12.27
C VAL A 91 -2.92 11.08 13.78
N ALA A 92 -1.97 10.26 14.23
CA ALA A 92 -1.73 10.01 15.65
C ALA A 92 -1.02 11.20 16.31
N THR A 93 -1.54 11.63 17.45
CA THR A 93 -0.99 12.72 18.28
C THR A 93 -0.79 12.24 19.72
N TRP A 94 -0.09 13.03 20.54
CA TRP A 94 0.11 12.72 21.96
C TRP A 94 -1.19 12.73 22.77
N SER A 95 -2.19 13.51 22.33
CA SER A 95 -3.49 13.65 22.99
C SER A 95 -4.56 12.71 22.43
N GLY A 96 -4.21 11.82 21.48
CA GLY A 96 -5.15 10.92 20.81
C GLY A 96 -4.98 10.98 19.30
N PHE A 97 -6.08 11.17 18.58
CA PHE A 97 -6.08 11.08 17.12
C PHE A 97 -6.82 12.25 16.48
N VAL A 98 -6.33 12.72 15.34
CA VAL A 98 -6.97 13.78 14.56
C VAL A 98 -7.15 13.33 13.12
N TYR A 99 -8.28 13.72 12.54
CA TYR A 99 -8.54 13.58 11.10
C TYR A 99 -8.06 14.86 10.42
N ALA A 100 -7.04 14.74 9.58
CA ALA A 100 -6.55 15.83 8.75
C ALA A 100 -7.11 15.69 7.34
N ALA A 101 -7.69 16.77 6.82
CA ALA A 101 -8.14 16.86 5.44
C ALA A 101 -7.16 17.74 4.67
N PHE A 102 -6.85 17.38 3.43
CA PHE A 102 -6.04 18.20 2.54
C PHE A 102 -6.69 18.31 1.17
N VAL A 103 -6.57 19.47 0.54
CA VAL A 103 -6.87 19.70 -0.87
C VAL A 103 -5.57 19.75 -1.64
N ILE A 104 -5.45 18.94 -2.69
CA ILE A 104 -4.25 18.81 -3.51
C ILE A 104 -4.58 19.23 -4.94
N ASP A 105 -3.74 20.06 -5.53
CA ASP A 105 -3.80 20.35 -6.95
C ASP A 105 -3.27 19.17 -7.77
N ALA A 106 -4.08 18.63 -8.68
CA ALA A 106 -3.75 17.43 -9.44
C ALA A 106 -2.65 17.63 -10.49
N TRP A 107 -2.32 18.87 -10.86
CA TRP A 107 -1.26 19.17 -11.82
C TRP A 107 0.11 19.30 -11.14
N ALA A 108 0.21 20.13 -10.10
CA ALA A 108 1.48 20.41 -9.42
C ALA A 108 1.74 19.56 -8.18
N CYS A 109 0.77 18.75 -7.73
CA CYS A 109 0.87 17.92 -6.53
C CYS A 109 1.25 18.73 -5.27
N TYR A 110 0.78 19.98 -5.16
CA TYR A 110 0.95 20.80 -3.97
C TYR A 110 -0.32 20.82 -3.12
N ILE A 111 -0.13 20.96 -1.81
CA ILE A 111 -1.22 21.11 -0.84
C ILE A 111 -1.69 22.56 -0.86
N LEU A 112 -2.99 22.75 -1.09
CA LEU A 112 -3.68 24.04 -1.09
C LEU A 112 -4.16 24.45 0.30
N GLY A 113 -4.51 23.48 1.15
CA GLY A 113 -5.03 23.66 2.49
C GLY A 113 -5.56 22.37 3.08
#